data_AF-A0A1I1E3D2-F1
#
_entry.id   AF-A0A1I1E3D2-F1
#
_cell.length_a   1.000
_cell.length_b   1.000
_cell.length_c   1.000
_cell.angle_alpha   90.00
_cell.angle_beta   90.00
_cell.angle_gamma   90.00
#
_symmetry.space_group_name_H-M   'P 1'
#
loop_
_entity.id
_entity.type
_entity.pdbx_description
1 polymer ?
#
loop_
_entity_poly.entity_id
_entity_poly.type
_entity_poly.pdbx_seq_one_letter_code
_entity_poly.pdbx_strand_id
1 'polypeptide(L)'
;MYCIHCGKEISDGSKFCKYCGGKLPEGNAPKLDNIIDNAGDDIGNGIDEAVNDLKNAINGSNKAISNTVKQTEPHVSNMHHNWKDYLTPDNMERLAALVLVLPLFMFVVNAVLTTVFRIFIPIPFIGKLFMLISRLVRLVFVLASAAGVAGIAYILVNNESKRNMWSYITAGGVALSFLSCYGIMHRWKFVPVLFGLVSLVYGIDCISRVILQGKGIESEPVVNQDLETYKTWYENYKIEHLSNKDNTPKSDINNVPSNRNDSYFDGSGLSLLGLYILTSIVCTITCGLAAPWMICKILRWRKSHTVIDGKRLEFNGTGGSLFGHWIIWEILSIITCGIYSFFVHVALKKWEMEHTTYQDQTVCAGSFDGNSFQYFGYGLLQLLLLVITCGLAAPWTITMIQKWEMKHTSIGADRLKYEGSALGLLGQYIIIFILSVITCGIYSPWGTVRLNKYIYSHTHVDC
;
A
#
# COMPACT_ATOMS: atom_id res chain seq x y z
N MET A 1 77.53 38.48 24.35
CA MET A 1 78.64 39.29 24.91
C MET A 1 78.54 39.54 26.40
N TYR A 2 79.18 38.75 27.27
CA TYR A 2 79.49 39.19 28.64
C TYR A 2 80.51 38.38 29.47
N CYS A 3 81.14 39.17 30.34
CA CYS A 3 82.00 38.91 31.49
C CYS A 3 83.42 38.34 31.22
N ILE A 4 84.36 38.85 32.03
CA ILE A 4 85.82 38.70 31.90
C ILE A 4 86.48 38.22 33.21
N HIS A 5 85.67 37.92 34.23
CA HIS A 5 86.11 37.22 35.44
C HIS A 5 85.33 35.92 35.65
N CYS A 6 84.03 35.98 35.35
CA CYS A 6 83.17 34.83 35.27
C CYS A 6 82.49 34.72 33.89
N GLY A 7 83.02 35.35 32.85
CA GLY A 7 82.78 34.84 31.49
C GLY A 7 81.34 34.74 30.97
N LYS A 8 80.33 35.15 31.75
CA LYS A 8 78.90 34.93 31.56
C LYS A 8 78.36 35.77 30.45
N GLU A 9 78.68 35.24 29.30
CA GLU A 9 78.31 35.78 28.04
C GLU A 9 76.89 35.37 27.72
N ILE A 10 76.16 36.42 27.39
CA ILE A 10 74.76 36.52 26.96
C ILE A 10 74.33 35.36 26.03
N SER A 11 73.24 34.69 26.46
CA SER A 11 72.17 33.88 25.78
C SER A 11 72.54 32.96 24.59
N ASP A 12 72.03 31.74 24.42
CA ASP A 12 70.66 31.24 24.63
C ASP A 12 70.59 29.91 25.43
N GLY A 13 69.62 29.82 26.35
CA GLY A 13 69.05 28.57 26.87
C GLY A 13 69.84 27.71 27.87
N SER A 14 71.14 27.93 28.12
CA SER A 14 71.94 27.09 29.03
C SER A 14 72.04 27.62 30.47
N LYS A 15 71.96 26.74 31.49
CA LYS A 15 71.90 27.12 32.92
C LYS A 15 73.24 27.57 33.54
N PHE A 16 74.37 27.35 32.88
CA PHE A 16 75.71 27.68 33.39
C PHE A 16 76.61 28.33 32.33
N CYS A 17 77.51 29.19 32.78
CA CYS A 17 78.51 29.87 31.99
C CYS A 17 79.57 28.92 31.44
N LYS A 18 79.83 28.98 30.13
CA LYS A 18 80.83 28.13 29.51
C LYS A 18 82.29 28.47 29.87
N TYR A 19 82.62 29.73 30.18
CA TYR A 19 84.02 30.14 30.39
C TYR A 19 84.52 30.12 31.85
N CYS A 20 83.65 30.09 32.86
CA CYS A 20 84.08 30.10 34.28
C CYS A 20 83.30 29.12 35.19
N GLY A 21 82.28 28.44 34.66
CA GLY A 21 81.44 27.51 35.43
C GLY A 21 80.37 28.13 36.35
N GLY A 22 80.24 29.45 36.43
CA GLY A 22 79.20 30.06 37.25
C GLY A 22 77.76 29.85 36.70
N LYS A 23 76.73 29.85 37.55
CA LYS A 23 75.30 29.70 37.17
C LYS A 23 74.66 30.94 36.51
N LEU A 24 73.88 30.78 35.43
CA LEU A 24 73.15 31.85 34.72
C LEU A 24 71.68 31.95 35.23
N PRO A 25 71.04 33.13 35.22
CA PRO A 25 69.65 33.30 35.66
C PRO A 25 68.63 32.75 34.64
N GLU A 26 67.57 32.09 35.12
CA GLU A 26 66.50 31.52 34.29
C GLU A 26 65.51 32.62 33.85
N GLY A 27 65.26 32.75 32.54
CA GLY A 27 64.26 33.65 31.97
C GLY A 27 63.00 32.88 31.54
N ASN A 28 61.82 33.47 31.78
CA ASN A 28 60.50 32.87 31.56
C ASN A 28 60.19 32.65 30.07
N ALA A 29 60.16 31.40 29.62
CA ALA A 29 59.57 30.99 28.34
C ALA A 29 58.12 30.51 28.57
N PRO A 30 57.13 30.89 27.72
CA PRO A 30 55.75 30.44 27.86
C PRO A 30 55.62 28.93 27.60
N LYS A 31 54.78 28.25 28.40
CA LYS A 31 54.53 26.80 28.33
C LYS A 31 53.70 26.45 27.10
N LEU A 32 54.17 25.46 26.35
CA LEU A 32 53.63 24.98 25.07
C LEU A 32 52.18 24.48 25.16
N ASP A 33 51.77 23.93 26.31
CA ASP A 33 50.44 23.35 26.53
C ASP A 33 49.31 24.40 26.35
N ASN A 34 49.55 25.62 26.85
CA ASN A 34 48.58 26.72 26.74
C ASN A 34 48.35 27.19 25.28
N ILE A 35 49.27 26.92 24.36
CA ILE A 35 49.12 27.30 22.95
C ILE A 35 48.24 26.28 22.22
N ILE A 36 48.35 25.00 22.58
CA ILE A 36 47.60 23.92 21.95
C ILE A 36 46.13 23.95 22.41
N ASP A 37 45.89 24.18 23.70
CA ASP A 37 44.53 24.27 24.23
C ASP A 37 43.75 25.47 23.65
N ASN A 38 44.38 26.65 23.60
CA ASN A 38 43.77 27.84 22.99
C ASN A 38 43.51 27.67 21.48
N ALA A 39 44.40 26.98 20.76
CA ALA A 39 44.19 26.69 19.34
C ALA A 39 43.05 25.68 19.12
N GLY A 40 42.86 24.72 20.04
CA GLY A 40 41.75 23.78 20.00
C GLY A 40 40.40 24.46 20.23
N ASP A 41 40.33 25.38 21.19
CA ASP A 41 39.13 26.15 21.51
C ASP A 41 38.75 27.11 20.37
N ASP A 42 39.72 27.78 19.75
CA ASP A 42 39.48 28.67 18.60
C ASP A 42 38.94 27.91 17.37
N ILE A 43 39.44 26.70 17.12
CA ILE A 43 38.95 25.83 16.04
C ILE A 43 37.56 25.29 16.37
N GLY A 44 37.31 24.87 17.62
CA GLY A 44 36.01 24.37 18.06
C GLY A 44 34.92 25.42 17.92
N ASN A 45 35.19 26.65 18.39
CA ASN A 45 34.26 27.77 18.27
C ASN A 45 33.97 28.12 16.81
N GLY A 46 34.97 28.10 15.92
CA GLY A 46 34.78 28.35 14.49
C GLY A 46 33.93 27.28 13.80
N ILE A 47 34.04 26.02 14.22
CA ILE A 47 33.20 24.92 13.70
C ILE A 47 31.75 25.07 14.19
N ASP A 48 31.55 25.38 15.46
CA ASP A 48 30.21 25.55 16.03
C ASP A 48 29.48 26.77 15.43
N GLU A 49 30.20 27.84 15.14
CA GLU A 49 29.66 29.02 14.46
C GLU A 49 29.25 28.70 13.02
N ALA A 50 30.09 27.97 12.26
CA ALA A 50 29.76 27.51 10.91
C ALA A 50 28.55 26.54 10.88
N VAL A 51 28.44 25.65 11.87
CA VAL A 51 27.29 24.73 12.01
C VAL A 51 26.00 25.49 12.33
N ASN A 52 26.08 26.52 13.17
CA ASN A 52 24.93 27.35 13.50
C ASN A 52 24.48 28.21 12.30
N ASP A 53 25.41 28.75 11.52
CA ASP A 53 25.09 29.46 10.27
C ASP A 53 24.42 28.54 9.24
N LEU A 54 24.90 27.30 9.10
CA LEU A 54 24.26 26.27 8.27
C LEU A 54 22.85 25.94 8.74
N LYS A 55 22.65 25.74 10.06
CA LYS A 55 21.30 25.50 10.63
C LYS A 55 20.37 26.68 10.38
N ASN A 56 20.86 27.90 10.51
CA ASN A 56 20.08 29.12 10.26
C ASN A 56 19.73 29.27 8.78
N ALA A 57 20.65 28.95 7.87
CA ALA A 57 20.39 28.94 6.43
C ALA A 57 19.36 27.86 6.02
N ILE A 58 19.46 26.66 6.61
CA ILE A 58 18.49 25.56 6.39
C ILE A 58 17.12 25.94 6.94
N ASN A 59 17.04 26.50 8.14
CA ASN A 59 15.78 26.97 8.73
C ASN A 59 15.17 28.12 7.94
N GLY A 60 15.98 29.06 7.44
CA GLY A 60 15.54 30.13 6.55
C GLY A 60 14.98 29.58 5.25
N SER A 61 15.65 28.59 4.65
CA SER A 61 15.21 27.90 3.43
C SER A 61 13.93 27.11 3.66
N ASN A 62 13.81 26.36 4.75
CA ASN A 62 12.60 25.62 5.13
C ASN A 62 11.42 26.56 5.43
N LYS A 63 11.67 27.73 6.01
CA LYS A 63 10.65 28.75 6.25
C LYS A 63 10.23 29.44 4.96
N ALA A 64 11.17 29.70 4.05
CA ALA A 64 10.87 30.18 2.70
C ALA A 64 10.02 29.15 1.95
N ILE A 65 10.46 27.88 1.87
CA ILE A 65 9.72 26.77 1.26
C ILE A 65 8.34 26.60 1.92
N SER A 66 8.23 26.63 3.25
CA SER A 66 6.93 26.55 3.94
C SER A 66 6.02 27.73 3.59
N ASN A 67 6.56 28.94 3.43
CA ASN A 67 5.79 30.10 3.02
C ASN A 67 5.41 30.04 1.53
N THR A 68 6.28 29.54 0.66
CA THR A 68 5.97 29.30 -0.76
C THR A 68 4.92 28.21 -0.89
N VAL A 69 5.02 27.12 -0.13
CA VAL A 69 4.03 26.02 -0.06
C VAL A 69 2.68 26.51 0.50
N LYS A 70 2.69 27.40 1.50
CA LYS A 70 1.46 28.07 2.00
C LYS A 70 0.87 29.07 1.01
N GLN A 71 1.67 29.62 0.09
CA GLN A 71 1.19 30.51 -0.99
C GLN A 71 0.74 29.72 -2.23
N THR A 72 1.27 28.51 -2.47
CA THR A 72 0.79 27.58 -3.50
C THR A 72 -0.36 26.68 -3.02
N GLU A 73 -0.82 26.80 -1.78
CA GLU A 73 -2.14 26.33 -1.34
C GLU A 73 -3.17 27.47 -1.36
N PRO A 74 -3.75 27.88 -2.50
CA PRO A 74 -5.06 28.47 -2.48
C PRO A 74 -6.10 27.33 -2.46
N HIS A 75 -6.81 27.21 -1.34
CA HIS A 75 -8.12 26.56 -1.15
C HIS A 75 -8.18 25.05 -0.83
N VAL A 76 -7.79 24.66 0.39
CA VAL A 76 -8.34 23.43 1.04
C VAL A 76 -9.03 23.74 2.38
N SER A 77 -9.47 24.98 2.60
CA SER A 77 -10.27 25.33 3.76
C SER A 77 -11.44 26.24 3.39
N ASN A 78 -12.48 25.62 2.83
CA ASN A 78 -13.90 25.95 3.04
C ASN A 78 -14.76 25.01 2.16
N MET A 79 -15.17 23.89 2.75
CA MET A 79 -16.00 22.87 2.09
C MET A 79 -17.47 23.26 2.16
N HIS A 80 -17.85 24.23 1.34
CA HIS A 80 -19.18 24.34 0.75
C HIS A 80 -19.02 24.89 -0.68
N HIS A 81 -18.41 24.09 -1.55
CA HIS A 81 -18.33 24.43 -2.98
C HIS A 81 -19.71 24.26 -3.61
N ASN A 82 -20.19 25.27 -4.34
CA ASN A 82 -21.35 25.10 -5.20
C ASN A 82 -20.94 24.19 -6.36
N TRP A 83 -21.64 23.07 -6.55
CA TRP A 83 -21.36 22.12 -7.65
C TRP A 83 -21.36 22.78 -9.05
N LYS A 84 -22.02 23.93 -9.18
CA LYS A 84 -22.03 24.76 -10.40
C LYS A 84 -20.66 25.32 -10.76
N ASP A 85 -19.77 25.50 -9.79
CA ASP A 85 -18.41 26.01 -10.04
C ASP A 85 -17.54 24.98 -10.77
N TYR A 86 -17.93 23.69 -10.74
CA TYR A 86 -17.30 22.63 -11.50
C TYR A 86 -17.83 22.50 -12.93
N LEU A 87 -18.96 23.14 -13.27
CA LEU A 87 -19.52 23.18 -14.61
C LEU A 87 -18.85 24.26 -15.47
N THR A 88 -17.52 24.27 -15.50
CA THR A 88 -16.75 25.09 -16.44
C THR A 88 -16.71 24.42 -17.81
N PRO A 89 -16.62 25.18 -18.92
CA PRO A 89 -16.50 24.60 -20.26
C PRO A 89 -15.36 23.58 -20.38
N ASP A 90 -14.19 23.85 -19.77
CA ASP A 90 -13.04 22.94 -19.75
C ASP A 90 -13.35 21.61 -19.03
N ASN A 91 -14.02 21.67 -17.87
CA ASN A 91 -14.42 20.47 -17.15
C ASN A 91 -15.50 19.67 -17.90
N MET A 92 -16.39 20.35 -18.62
CA MET A 92 -17.39 19.68 -19.47
C MET A 92 -16.72 18.96 -20.66
N GLU A 93 -15.66 19.52 -21.24
CA GLU A 93 -14.86 18.85 -22.29
C GLU A 93 -14.20 17.58 -21.74
N ARG A 94 -13.58 17.65 -20.56
CA ARG A 94 -12.99 16.46 -19.90
C ARG A 94 -14.03 15.41 -19.55
N LEU A 95 -15.20 15.84 -19.09
CA LEU A 95 -16.32 14.94 -18.81
C LEU A 95 -16.80 14.24 -20.09
N ALA A 96 -16.90 14.95 -21.21
CA ALA A 96 -17.27 14.37 -22.50
C ALA A 96 -16.27 13.29 -22.95
N ALA A 97 -14.97 13.51 -22.77
CA ALA A 97 -13.93 12.52 -23.07
C ALA A 97 -14.08 11.24 -22.22
N LEU A 98 -14.41 11.38 -20.93
CA LEU A 98 -14.64 10.24 -20.02
C LEU A 98 -15.94 9.48 -20.36
N VAL A 99 -16.98 10.17 -20.83
CA VAL A 99 -18.24 9.52 -21.21
C VAL A 99 -18.07 8.56 -22.38
N LEU A 100 -17.09 8.78 -23.27
CA LEU A 100 -16.83 7.88 -24.41
C LEU A 100 -16.42 6.46 -24.01
N VAL A 101 -15.75 6.30 -22.85
CA VAL A 101 -15.32 4.98 -22.34
C VAL A 101 -16.33 4.35 -21.38
N LEU A 102 -17.35 5.10 -20.98
CA LEU A 102 -18.39 4.70 -20.03
C LEU A 102 -19.13 3.38 -20.39
N PRO A 103 -19.42 3.07 -21.67
CA PRO A 103 -20.09 1.81 -22.03
C PRO A 103 -19.27 0.57 -21.65
N LEU A 104 -17.92 0.64 -21.75
CA LEU A 104 -17.04 -0.44 -21.34
C LEU A 104 -17.13 -0.67 -19.81
N PHE A 105 -17.07 0.40 -19.02
CA PHE A 105 -17.27 0.31 -17.58
C PHE A 105 -18.63 -0.27 -17.21
N MET A 106 -19.71 0.22 -17.85
CA MET A 106 -21.06 -0.29 -17.64
C MET A 106 -21.17 -1.77 -18.00
N PHE A 107 -20.54 -2.21 -19.09
CA PHE A 107 -20.53 -3.61 -19.50
C PHE A 107 -19.84 -4.51 -18.46
N VAL A 108 -18.65 -4.14 -17.99
CA VAL A 108 -17.89 -4.89 -16.98
C VAL A 108 -18.64 -4.94 -15.66
N VAL A 109 -19.10 -3.78 -15.15
CA VAL A 109 -19.87 -3.70 -13.90
C VAL A 109 -21.13 -4.54 -14.00
N ASN A 110 -21.86 -4.45 -15.11
CA ASN A 110 -23.07 -5.24 -15.30
C ASN A 110 -22.80 -6.75 -15.37
N ALA A 111 -21.71 -7.18 -16.00
CA ALA A 111 -21.30 -8.58 -16.05
C ALA A 111 -20.97 -9.14 -14.65
N VAL A 112 -20.23 -8.37 -13.84
CA VAL A 112 -19.90 -8.74 -12.46
C VAL A 112 -21.16 -8.79 -11.59
N LEU A 113 -21.98 -7.73 -11.60
CA LEU A 113 -23.21 -7.67 -10.80
C LEU A 113 -24.18 -8.78 -11.17
N THR A 114 -24.36 -9.07 -12.47
CA THR A 114 -25.25 -10.15 -12.90
C THR A 114 -24.71 -11.51 -12.45
N THR A 115 -23.40 -11.73 -12.47
CA THR A 115 -22.78 -13.00 -12.05
C THR A 115 -22.94 -13.22 -10.54
N VAL A 116 -22.62 -12.21 -9.74
CA VAL A 116 -22.70 -12.29 -8.27
C VAL A 116 -24.16 -12.40 -7.81
N PHE A 117 -25.04 -11.55 -8.34
CA PHE A 117 -26.44 -11.52 -7.89
C PHE A 117 -27.25 -12.73 -8.32
N ARG A 118 -26.79 -13.47 -9.35
CA ARG A 118 -27.43 -14.72 -9.78
C ARG A 118 -27.50 -15.76 -8.66
N ILE A 119 -26.53 -15.76 -7.75
CA ILE A 119 -26.46 -16.65 -6.59
C ILE A 119 -27.63 -16.42 -5.62
N PHE A 120 -28.10 -15.17 -5.51
CA PHE A 120 -29.12 -14.75 -4.55
C PHE A 120 -30.54 -14.69 -5.13
N ILE A 121 -30.70 -14.92 -6.44
CA ILE A 121 -32.01 -15.01 -7.12
C ILE A 121 -32.99 -15.99 -6.46
N PRO A 122 -32.59 -17.20 -5.96
CA PRO A 122 -33.55 -18.12 -5.34
C PRO A 122 -34.14 -17.61 -4.02
N ILE A 123 -33.58 -16.55 -3.43
CA ILE A 123 -34.12 -15.94 -2.19
C ILE A 123 -35.09 -14.81 -2.58
N PRO A 124 -36.39 -14.89 -2.24
CA PRO A 124 -37.42 -14.04 -2.85
C PRO A 124 -37.28 -12.54 -2.55
N PHE A 125 -37.01 -12.15 -1.30
CA PHE A 125 -36.87 -10.74 -0.91
C PHE A 125 -35.51 -10.18 -1.33
N ILE A 126 -34.44 -10.91 -1.00
CA ILE A 126 -33.05 -10.52 -1.26
C ILE A 126 -32.77 -10.46 -2.77
N GLY A 127 -33.24 -11.43 -3.54
CA GLY A 127 -33.10 -11.45 -4.99
C GLY A 127 -33.80 -10.27 -5.67
N LYS A 128 -35.00 -9.87 -5.22
CA LYS A 128 -35.69 -8.67 -5.75
C LYS A 128 -34.93 -7.39 -5.42
N LEU A 129 -34.38 -7.28 -4.20
CA LEU A 129 -33.56 -6.12 -3.80
C LEU A 129 -32.31 -5.98 -4.67
N PHE A 130 -31.55 -7.07 -4.88
CA PHE A 130 -30.37 -7.04 -5.73
C PHE A 130 -30.68 -6.74 -7.20
N MET A 131 -31.81 -7.24 -7.71
CA MET A 131 -32.28 -6.86 -9.05
C MET A 131 -32.62 -5.37 -9.15
N LEU A 132 -33.21 -4.77 -8.11
CA LEU A 132 -33.47 -3.34 -8.05
C LEU A 132 -32.15 -2.54 -8.03
N ILE A 133 -31.20 -2.93 -7.19
CA ILE A 133 -29.86 -2.31 -7.13
C ILE A 133 -29.18 -2.37 -8.50
N SER A 134 -29.19 -3.51 -9.17
CA SER A 134 -28.61 -3.65 -10.52
C SER A 134 -29.27 -2.71 -11.54
N ARG A 135 -30.60 -2.50 -11.46
CA ARG A 135 -31.30 -1.53 -12.31
C ARG A 135 -30.92 -0.08 -12.00
N LEU A 136 -30.81 0.27 -10.72
CA LEU A 136 -30.40 1.61 -10.28
C LEU A 136 -28.98 1.93 -10.74
N VAL A 137 -28.03 0.99 -10.59
CA VAL A 137 -26.67 1.17 -11.08
C VAL A 137 -26.66 1.45 -12.59
N ARG A 138 -27.41 0.67 -13.39
CA ARG A 138 -27.52 0.92 -14.84
C ARG A 138 -28.11 2.30 -15.15
N LEU A 139 -29.10 2.74 -14.38
CA LEU A 139 -29.71 4.06 -14.53
C LEU A 139 -28.70 5.18 -14.26
N VAL A 140 -27.83 5.05 -13.25
CA VAL A 140 -26.75 6.02 -12.98
C VAL A 140 -25.82 6.17 -14.19
N PHE A 141 -25.42 5.07 -14.83
CA PHE A 141 -24.59 5.12 -16.04
C PHE A 141 -25.28 5.82 -17.21
N VAL A 142 -26.58 5.59 -17.40
CA VAL A 142 -27.38 6.26 -18.45
C VAL A 142 -27.53 7.75 -18.16
N LEU A 143 -27.74 8.13 -16.90
CA LEU A 143 -27.81 9.55 -16.51
C LEU A 143 -26.46 10.25 -16.69
N ALA A 144 -25.35 9.58 -16.36
CA ALA A 144 -24.01 10.11 -16.57
C ALA A 144 -23.70 10.33 -18.06
N SER A 145 -24.06 9.37 -18.93
CA SER A 145 -23.89 9.59 -20.38
C SER A 145 -24.83 10.66 -20.94
N ALA A 146 -26.06 10.75 -20.44
CA ALA A 146 -26.99 11.83 -20.81
C ALA A 146 -26.44 13.22 -20.42
N ALA A 147 -25.83 13.33 -19.23
CA ALA A 147 -25.17 14.56 -18.80
C ALA A 147 -24.00 14.93 -19.73
N GLY A 148 -23.23 13.95 -20.21
CA GLY A 148 -22.18 14.17 -21.22
C GLY A 148 -22.71 14.71 -22.54
N VAL A 149 -23.81 14.15 -23.04
CA VAL A 149 -24.48 14.65 -24.26
C VAL A 149 -24.96 16.09 -24.07
N ALA A 150 -25.57 16.41 -22.92
CA ALA A 150 -26.01 17.77 -22.62
C ALA A 150 -24.84 18.75 -22.50
N GLY A 151 -23.74 18.34 -21.86
CA GLY A 151 -22.54 19.16 -21.70
C GLY A 151 -21.89 19.51 -23.04
N ILE A 152 -21.73 18.54 -23.94
CA ILE A 152 -21.13 18.80 -25.26
C ILE A 152 -22.05 19.62 -26.16
N ALA A 153 -23.37 19.41 -26.08
CA ALA A 153 -24.34 20.24 -26.78
C ALA A 153 -24.29 21.70 -26.30
N TYR A 154 -24.18 21.92 -24.99
CA TYR A 154 -24.02 23.25 -24.42
C TYR A 154 -22.75 23.96 -24.91
N ILE A 155 -21.62 23.25 -24.93
CA ILE A 155 -20.35 23.80 -25.44
C ILE A 155 -20.47 24.22 -26.92
N LEU A 156 -21.06 23.35 -27.76
CA LEU A 156 -21.18 23.62 -29.20
C LEU A 156 -22.14 24.77 -29.53
N VAL A 157 -23.16 24.99 -28.70
CA VAL A 157 -24.09 26.12 -28.86
C VAL A 157 -23.48 27.43 -28.37
N ASN A 158 -22.74 27.39 -27.25
CA ASN A 158 -22.31 28.61 -26.57
C ASN A 158 -20.91 29.11 -27.00
N ASN A 159 -20.09 28.25 -27.63
CA ASN A 159 -18.72 28.59 -28.05
C ASN A 159 -18.56 28.39 -29.57
N GLU A 160 -18.61 29.49 -30.33
CA GLU A 160 -18.47 29.43 -31.79
C GLU A 160 -17.09 28.93 -32.24
N SER A 161 -16.02 29.25 -31.49
CA SER A 161 -14.65 28.79 -31.78
C SER A 161 -14.48 27.28 -31.72
N LYS A 162 -15.34 26.58 -30.96
CA LYS A 162 -15.31 25.13 -30.78
C LYS A 162 -16.12 24.39 -31.84
N ARG A 163 -16.82 25.08 -32.76
CA ARG A 163 -17.63 24.47 -33.82
C ARG A 163 -16.77 24.01 -35.00
N ASN A 164 -16.00 22.94 -34.79
CA ASN A 164 -15.20 22.28 -35.81
C ASN A 164 -15.79 20.91 -36.17
N MET A 165 -15.41 20.37 -37.34
CA MET A 165 -15.76 19.01 -37.78
C MET A 165 -15.45 17.98 -36.69
N TRP A 166 -14.27 18.05 -36.07
CA TRP A 166 -13.83 17.13 -35.02
C TRP A 166 -14.67 17.22 -33.73
N SER A 167 -15.12 18.41 -33.38
CA SER A 167 -16.02 18.61 -32.23
C SER A 167 -17.39 17.97 -32.47
N TYR A 168 -17.92 18.05 -33.70
CA TYR A 168 -19.16 17.35 -34.07
C TYR A 168 -18.99 15.82 -34.10
N ILE A 169 -17.84 15.32 -34.54
CA ILE A 169 -17.52 13.88 -34.47
C ILE A 169 -17.46 13.43 -33.01
N THR A 170 -16.85 14.22 -32.12
CA THR A 170 -16.83 13.93 -30.68
C THR A 170 -18.23 13.91 -30.08
N ALA A 171 -19.09 14.88 -30.43
CA ALA A 171 -20.49 14.88 -30.02
C ALA A 171 -21.25 13.64 -30.52
N GLY A 172 -20.98 13.21 -31.75
CA GLY A 172 -21.49 11.94 -32.30
C GLY A 172 -21.04 10.72 -31.51
N GLY A 173 -19.76 10.64 -31.14
CA GLY A 173 -19.22 9.57 -30.30
C GLY A 173 -19.89 9.53 -28.92
N VAL A 174 -20.08 10.69 -28.28
CA VAL A 174 -20.75 10.79 -26.97
C VAL A 174 -22.23 10.36 -27.08
N ALA A 175 -22.91 10.70 -28.17
CA ALA A 175 -24.26 10.22 -28.44
C ALA A 175 -24.31 8.68 -28.62
N LEU A 176 -23.34 8.10 -29.35
CA LEU A 176 -23.22 6.65 -29.49
C LEU A 176 -22.95 5.95 -28.15
N SER A 177 -22.13 6.55 -27.29
CA SER A 177 -21.93 6.09 -25.91
C SER A 177 -23.24 6.05 -25.13
N PHE A 178 -24.04 7.12 -25.20
CA PHE A 178 -25.37 7.18 -24.58
C PHE A 178 -26.30 6.08 -25.11
N LEU A 179 -26.40 5.90 -26.43
CA LEU A 179 -27.21 4.84 -27.03
C LEU A 179 -26.75 3.44 -26.59
N SER A 180 -25.44 3.24 -26.46
CA SER A 180 -24.88 1.99 -25.95
C SER A 180 -25.32 1.74 -24.50
N CYS A 181 -25.09 2.70 -23.60
CA CYS A 181 -25.53 2.59 -22.20
C CYS A 181 -27.04 2.34 -22.07
N TYR A 182 -27.85 3.07 -22.84
CA TYR A 182 -29.30 2.89 -22.88
C TYR A 182 -29.69 1.48 -23.37
N GLY A 183 -29.02 0.98 -24.40
CA GLY A 183 -29.23 -0.37 -24.90
C GLY A 183 -28.82 -1.46 -23.91
N ILE A 184 -27.75 -1.27 -23.12
CA ILE A 184 -27.38 -2.21 -22.02
C ILE A 184 -28.50 -2.26 -20.98
N MET A 185 -29.10 -1.11 -20.64
CA MET A 185 -30.21 -1.04 -19.69
C MET A 185 -31.43 -1.84 -20.19
N HIS A 186 -31.79 -1.68 -21.46
CA HIS A 186 -32.94 -2.36 -22.10
C HIS A 186 -32.63 -3.75 -22.67
N ARG A 187 -31.42 -4.30 -22.41
CA ARG A 187 -31.00 -5.65 -22.84
C ARG A 187 -31.01 -5.84 -24.36
N TRP A 188 -30.65 -4.80 -25.11
CA TRP A 188 -30.38 -4.94 -26.54
C TRP A 188 -29.12 -5.79 -26.76
N LYS A 189 -29.13 -6.65 -27.78
CA LYS A 189 -28.03 -7.62 -27.98
C LYS A 189 -26.85 -7.01 -28.72
N PHE A 190 -27.10 -6.51 -29.93
CA PHE A 190 -26.04 -6.12 -30.86
C PHE A 190 -25.64 -4.64 -30.74
N VAL A 191 -26.64 -3.76 -30.66
CA VAL A 191 -26.46 -2.30 -30.67
C VAL A 191 -25.48 -1.80 -29.60
N PRO A 192 -25.53 -2.25 -28.33
CA PRO A 192 -24.61 -1.72 -27.32
C PRO A 192 -23.16 -2.11 -27.54
N VAL A 193 -22.92 -3.31 -28.08
CA VAL A 193 -21.58 -3.80 -28.36
C VAL A 193 -20.97 -3.00 -29.50
N LEU A 194 -21.72 -2.84 -30.61
CA LEU A 194 -21.23 -2.10 -31.77
C LEU A 194 -20.92 -0.64 -31.42
N PHE A 195 -21.89 0.09 -30.86
CA PHE A 195 -21.71 1.50 -30.53
C PHE A 195 -20.73 1.71 -29.37
N GLY A 196 -20.69 0.78 -28.41
CA GLY A 196 -19.74 0.81 -27.31
C GLY A 196 -18.30 0.65 -27.78
N LEU A 197 -18.02 -0.25 -28.72
CA LEU A 197 -16.67 -0.43 -29.29
C LEU A 197 -16.23 0.77 -30.13
N VAL A 198 -17.12 1.30 -30.98
CA VAL A 198 -16.82 2.50 -31.78
C VAL A 198 -16.52 3.70 -30.87
N SER A 199 -17.36 3.91 -29.85
CA SER A 199 -17.15 4.96 -28.86
C SER A 199 -15.86 4.78 -28.06
N LEU A 200 -15.52 3.54 -27.70
CA LEU A 200 -14.29 3.24 -26.96
C LEU A 200 -13.03 3.57 -27.77
N VAL A 201 -12.97 3.14 -29.03
CA VAL A 201 -11.83 3.42 -29.91
C VAL A 201 -11.61 4.92 -30.05
N TYR A 202 -12.70 5.67 -30.25
CA TYR A 202 -12.63 7.13 -30.31
C TYR A 202 -12.31 7.78 -28.94
N GLY A 203 -12.81 7.18 -27.85
CA GLY A 203 -12.57 7.63 -26.48
C GLY A 203 -11.10 7.57 -26.07
N ILE A 204 -10.35 6.55 -26.51
CA ILE A 204 -8.92 6.44 -26.22
C ILE A 204 -8.14 7.61 -26.83
N ASP A 205 -8.45 7.98 -28.06
CA ASP A 205 -7.86 9.15 -28.71
C ASP A 205 -8.29 10.46 -28.01
N CYS A 206 -9.59 10.61 -27.73
CA CYS A 206 -10.13 11.82 -27.09
C CYS A 206 -9.56 12.08 -25.68
N ILE A 207 -9.33 11.01 -24.89
CA ILE A 207 -8.68 11.11 -23.58
C ILE A 207 -7.26 11.67 -23.70
N SER A 208 -6.48 11.20 -24.67
CA SER A 208 -5.13 11.72 -24.90
C SER A 208 -5.17 13.21 -25.20
N ARG A 209 -6.00 13.63 -26.15
CA ARG A 209 -6.02 15.02 -26.63
C ARG A 209 -6.60 16.00 -25.61
N VAL A 210 -7.71 15.64 -24.97
CA VAL A 210 -8.44 16.54 -24.05
C VAL A 210 -7.86 16.50 -22.64
N ILE A 211 -7.56 15.30 -22.12
CA ILE A 211 -7.17 15.13 -20.70
C ILE A 211 -5.64 15.22 -20.54
N LEU A 212 -4.87 14.54 -21.40
CA LEU A 212 -3.41 14.51 -21.24
C LEU A 212 -2.72 15.71 -21.88
N GLN A 213 -3.10 16.08 -23.11
CA GLN A 213 -2.46 17.16 -23.87
C GLN A 213 -3.11 18.53 -23.63
N GLY A 214 -4.37 18.58 -23.18
CA GLY A 214 -5.10 19.84 -22.96
C GLY A 214 -5.44 20.62 -24.23
N LYS A 215 -5.49 19.97 -25.40
CA LYS A 215 -5.71 20.61 -26.71
C LYS A 215 -7.17 20.90 -27.05
N GLY A 216 -8.11 20.50 -26.18
CA GLY A 216 -9.55 20.65 -26.39
C GLY A 216 -10.15 19.68 -27.42
N ILE A 217 -11.48 19.60 -27.46
CA ILE A 217 -12.26 18.67 -28.30
C ILE A 217 -12.19 18.97 -29.82
N GLU A 218 -11.81 20.19 -30.17
CA GLU A 218 -11.73 20.71 -31.55
C GLU A 218 -10.46 20.30 -32.30
N SER A 219 -9.47 19.77 -31.57
CA SER A 219 -8.20 19.32 -32.12
C SER A 219 -8.39 18.16 -33.10
N GLU A 220 -7.40 17.90 -33.95
CA GLU A 220 -7.38 16.76 -34.87
C GLU A 220 -6.75 15.52 -34.19
N PRO A 221 -7.30 14.30 -34.37
CA PRO A 221 -6.71 13.06 -33.87
C PRO A 221 -5.41 12.71 -34.59
N VAL A 222 -4.31 12.58 -33.84
CA VAL A 222 -2.98 12.23 -34.38
C VAL A 222 -2.41 11.06 -33.60
N VAL A 223 -2.69 9.85 -34.09
CA VAL A 223 -2.42 8.58 -33.42
C VAL A 223 -0.98 8.47 -32.88
N ASN A 224 0.03 8.87 -33.66
CA ASN A 224 1.43 8.78 -33.24
C ASN A 224 1.72 9.66 -32.02
N GLN A 225 1.18 10.88 -32.01
CA GLN A 225 1.35 11.82 -30.91
C GLN A 225 0.60 11.35 -29.66
N ASP A 226 -0.58 10.74 -29.84
CA ASP A 226 -1.35 10.22 -28.72
C ASP A 226 -0.65 9.05 -28.04
N LEU A 227 -0.08 8.13 -28.83
CA LEU A 227 0.72 7.02 -28.31
C LEU A 227 1.97 7.50 -27.55
N GLU A 228 2.68 8.52 -28.06
CA GLU A 228 3.81 9.12 -27.37
C GLU A 228 3.40 9.80 -26.06
N THR A 229 2.25 10.49 -26.06
CA THR A 229 1.72 11.13 -24.85
C THR A 229 1.40 10.10 -23.77
N TYR A 230 0.73 9.00 -24.14
CA TYR A 230 0.46 7.90 -23.21
C TYR A 230 1.74 7.27 -22.66
N LYS A 231 2.74 7.07 -23.52
CA LYS A 231 4.03 6.51 -23.12
C LYS A 231 4.75 7.44 -22.13
N THR A 232 4.83 8.74 -22.43
CA THR A 232 5.46 9.72 -21.56
C THR A 232 4.74 9.85 -20.22
N TRP A 233 3.40 9.88 -20.24
CA TRP A 233 2.60 9.87 -19.01
C TRP A 233 2.90 8.65 -18.15
N TYR A 234 2.98 7.46 -18.75
CA TYR A 234 3.29 6.22 -18.04
C TYR A 234 4.71 6.22 -17.45
N GLU A 235 5.72 6.67 -18.20
CA GLU A 235 7.09 6.75 -17.68
C GLU A 235 7.22 7.78 -16.54
N ASN A 236 6.54 8.93 -16.64
CA ASN A 236 6.49 9.92 -15.56
C ASN A 236 5.83 9.34 -14.30
N TYR A 237 4.68 8.67 -14.46
CA TYR A 237 4.00 7.99 -13.36
C TYR A 237 4.90 6.92 -12.70
N LYS A 238 5.60 6.14 -13.53
CA LYS A 238 6.56 5.11 -13.10
C LYS A 238 7.70 5.73 -12.30
N ILE A 239 8.29 6.83 -12.75
CA ILE A 239 9.37 7.52 -12.02
C ILE A 239 8.87 8.01 -10.67
N GLU A 240 7.70 8.67 -10.60
CA GLU A 240 7.15 9.20 -9.36
C GLU A 240 6.84 8.09 -8.32
N HIS A 241 6.28 6.97 -8.76
CA HIS A 241 5.82 5.91 -7.87
C HIS A 241 6.89 4.83 -7.58
N LEU A 242 7.88 4.65 -8.46
CA LEU A 242 9.04 3.79 -8.17
C LEU A 242 10.18 4.53 -7.47
N SER A 243 10.43 5.81 -7.74
CA SER A 243 11.47 6.56 -7.00
C SER A 243 11.12 6.72 -5.51
N ASN A 244 9.83 6.91 -5.20
CA ASN A 244 9.35 6.89 -3.80
C ASN A 244 9.50 5.52 -3.13
N LYS A 245 9.70 4.44 -3.89
CA LYS A 245 10.04 3.11 -3.37
C LYS A 245 11.54 2.91 -3.19
N ASP A 246 12.37 3.80 -3.74
CA ASP A 246 13.83 3.71 -3.75
C ASP A 246 14.46 4.69 -2.74
N ASN A 247 13.66 5.64 -2.23
CA ASN A 247 13.98 6.45 -1.05
C ASN A 247 13.85 5.69 0.29
N THR A 248 13.30 4.47 0.26
CA THR A 248 13.68 3.44 1.24
C THR A 248 14.97 2.80 0.75
N PRO A 249 16.06 2.76 1.54
CA PRO A 249 17.37 2.33 1.07
C PRO A 249 17.26 0.93 0.46
N LYS A 250 17.29 0.85 -0.87
CA LYS A 250 17.47 -0.39 -1.62
C LYS A 250 18.91 -0.81 -1.44
N SER A 251 19.12 -1.70 -0.48
CA SER A 251 20.37 -2.42 -0.34
C SER A 251 20.59 -3.30 -1.59
N ASP A 252 21.73 -3.13 -2.26
CA ASP A 252 22.15 -3.93 -3.42
C ASP A 252 22.02 -5.44 -3.14
N ILE A 253 21.18 -6.11 -3.93
CA ILE A 253 20.73 -7.49 -3.72
C ILE A 253 21.84 -8.55 -3.81
N ASN A 254 23.10 -8.17 -4.09
CA ASN A 254 24.16 -9.15 -4.29
C ASN A 254 25.26 -9.19 -3.24
N ASN A 255 25.25 -8.37 -2.18
CA ASN A 255 26.16 -8.54 -1.02
C ASN A 255 25.71 -7.69 0.18
N VAL A 256 24.65 -8.09 0.87
CA VAL A 256 24.23 -7.45 2.13
C VAL A 256 24.24 -8.51 3.23
N PRO A 257 25.05 -8.37 4.30
CA PRO A 257 24.82 -9.15 5.50
C PRO A 257 23.45 -8.72 6.03
N SER A 258 22.47 -9.62 5.95
CA SER A 258 21.10 -9.43 6.42
C SER A 258 21.11 -8.66 7.73
N ASN A 259 20.45 -7.50 7.76
CA ASN A 259 20.19 -6.80 9.00
C ASN A 259 19.51 -7.81 9.93
N ARG A 260 20.08 -8.08 11.11
CA ARG A 260 19.72 -9.24 11.94
C ARG A 260 18.28 -9.21 12.46
N ASN A 261 17.53 -8.15 12.19
CA ASN A 261 16.21 -7.87 12.76
C ASN A 261 15.10 -7.74 11.70
N ASP A 262 15.30 -8.21 10.47
CA ASP A 262 14.23 -8.15 9.46
C ASP A 262 13.28 -9.35 9.60
N SER A 263 11.98 -9.07 9.58
CA SER A 263 10.93 -10.09 9.50
C SER A 263 10.66 -10.49 8.05
N TYR A 264 10.54 -11.79 7.77
CA TYR A 264 10.25 -12.27 6.43
C TYR A 264 9.58 -13.66 6.42
N PHE A 265 9.07 -14.03 5.24
CA PHE A 265 8.47 -15.34 4.99
C PHE A 265 9.12 -16.01 3.78
N ASP A 266 9.72 -17.18 3.97
CA ASP A 266 10.49 -17.90 2.94
C ASP A 266 9.72 -19.10 2.34
N GLY A 267 8.43 -19.24 2.65
CA GLY A 267 7.60 -20.32 2.12
C GLY A 267 7.43 -20.31 0.60
N SER A 268 7.36 -21.50 0.01
CA SER A 268 7.15 -21.72 -1.43
C SER A 268 5.67 -21.92 -1.78
N GLY A 269 5.22 -21.34 -2.90
CA GLY A 269 3.85 -21.54 -3.40
C GLY A 269 3.57 -22.98 -3.83
N LEU A 270 4.59 -23.69 -4.31
CA LEU A 270 4.45 -25.09 -4.75
C LEU A 270 4.24 -26.03 -3.57
N SER A 271 4.94 -25.82 -2.46
CA SER A 271 4.74 -26.63 -1.24
C SER A 271 3.36 -26.39 -0.63
N LEU A 272 2.88 -25.14 -0.66
CA LEU A 272 1.52 -24.82 -0.23
C LEU A 272 0.44 -25.45 -1.13
N LEU A 273 0.63 -25.42 -2.45
CA LEU A 273 -0.26 -26.11 -3.39
C LEU A 273 -0.34 -27.61 -3.09
N GLY A 274 0.82 -28.26 -2.89
CA GLY A 274 0.88 -29.68 -2.52
C GLY A 274 0.15 -29.97 -1.21
N LEU A 275 0.28 -29.10 -0.20
CA LEU A 275 -0.47 -29.22 1.06
C LEU A 275 -1.98 -29.04 0.87
N TYR A 276 -2.42 -28.11 0.03
CA TYR A 276 -3.85 -27.91 -0.27
C TYR A 276 -4.45 -29.10 -1.01
N ILE A 277 -3.77 -29.65 -2.01
CA ILE A 277 -4.21 -30.85 -2.73
C ILE A 277 -4.32 -32.03 -1.76
N LEU A 278 -3.28 -32.25 -0.94
CA LEU A 278 -3.29 -33.31 0.07
C LEU A 278 -4.44 -33.12 1.07
N THR A 279 -4.66 -31.88 1.52
CA THR A 279 -5.74 -31.54 2.46
C THR A 279 -7.10 -31.85 1.85
N SER A 280 -7.31 -31.45 0.59
CA SER A 280 -8.55 -31.71 -0.13
C SER A 280 -8.84 -33.20 -0.27
N ILE A 281 -7.85 -34.00 -0.69
CA ILE A 281 -7.98 -35.46 -0.84
C ILE A 281 -8.29 -36.11 0.51
N VAL A 282 -7.49 -35.84 1.53
CA VAL A 282 -7.63 -36.47 2.85
C VAL A 282 -8.94 -36.06 3.52
N CYS A 283 -9.33 -34.79 3.46
CA CYS A 283 -10.60 -34.33 4.04
C CYS A 283 -11.80 -34.90 3.28
N THR A 284 -11.72 -35.07 1.96
CA THR A 284 -12.81 -35.69 1.18
C THR A 284 -12.99 -37.15 1.56
N ILE A 285 -11.90 -37.92 1.66
CA ILE A 285 -11.94 -39.35 2.01
C ILE A 285 -12.44 -39.55 3.46
N THR A 286 -12.07 -38.65 4.37
CA THR A 286 -12.40 -38.76 5.80
C THR A 286 -13.66 -37.98 6.19
N CYS A 287 -14.40 -37.42 5.23
CA CYS A 287 -15.55 -36.54 5.47
C CYS A 287 -15.24 -35.40 6.47
N GLY A 288 -14.04 -34.83 6.41
CA GLY A 288 -13.58 -33.74 7.27
C GLY A 288 -13.00 -34.17 8.62
N LEU A 289 -13.06 -35.45 8.99
CA LEU A 289 -12.54 -35.91 10.29
C LEU A 289 -11.03 -35.68 10.44
N ALA A 290 -10.26 -35.77 9.36
CA ALA A 290 -8.83 -35.51 9.39
C ALA A 290 -8.44 -34.01 9.29
N ALA A 291 -9.40 -33.08 9.33
CA ALA A 291 -9.13 -31.65 9.25
C ALA A 291 -8.12 -31.15 10.32
N PRO A 292 -8.17 -31.57 11.60
CA PRO A 292 -7.20 -31.14 12.61
C PRO A 292 -5.75 -31.49 12.26
N TRP A 293 -5.48 -32.68 11.73
CA TRP A 293 -4.13 -33.08 11.31
C TRP A 293 -3.63 -32.27 10.12
N MET A 294 -4.52 -31.98 9.16
CA MET A 294 -4.16 -31.17 7.99
C MET A 294 -3.91 -29.71 8.36
N ILE A 295 -4.72 -29.15 9.29
CA ILE A 295 -4.50 -27.81 9.85
C ILE A 295 -3.14 -27.76 10.55
N CYS A 296 -2.81 -28.72 11.42
CA CYS A 296 -1.50 -28.79 12.07
C CYS A 296 -0.35 -28.86 11.05
N LYS A 297 -0.52 -29.56 9.93
CA LYS A 297 0.49 -29.65 8.87
C LYS A 297 0.71 -28.30 8.16
N ILE A 298 -0.38 -27.59 7.84
CA ILE A 298 -0.33 -26.25 7.25
C ILE A 298 0.25 -25.23 8.23
N LEU A 299 -0.14 -25.27 9.50
CA LEU A 299 0.39 -24.41 10.57
C LEU A 299 1.88 -24.63 10.77
N ARG A 300 2.32 -25.90 10.86
CA ARG A 300 3.74 -26.23 10.98
C ARG A 300 4.55 -25.68 9.83
N TRP A 301 4.06 -25.90 8.60
CA TRP A 301 4.70 -25.35 7.40
C TRP A 301 4.73 -23.81 7.44
N ARG A 302 3.64 -23.15 7.80
CA ARG A 302 3.58 -21.68 7.84
C ARG A 302 4.53 -21.11 8.89
N LYS A 303 4.50 -21.63 10.12
CA LYS A 303 5.36 -21.15 11.22
C LYS A 303 6.83 -21.41 10.94
N SER A 304 7.21 -22.61 10.47
CA SER A 304 8.60 -22.92 10.18
C SER A 304 9.22 -22.04 9.08
N HIS A 305 8.40 -21.43 8.23
CA HIS A 305 8.81 -20.51 7.17
C HIS A 305 8.60 -19.03 7.52
N THR A 306 8.30 -18.73 8.78
CA THR A 306 8.13 -17.36 9.29
C THR A 306 9.30 -17.01 10.19
N VAL A 307 9.95 -15.89 9.91
CA VAL A 307 11.01 -15.31 10.73
C VAL A 307 10.54 -13.92 11.15
N ILE A 308 10.53 -13.64 12.46
CA ILE A 308 10.14 -12.34 13.02
C ILE A 308 11.35 -11.77 13.74
N ASP A 309 11.78 -10.58 13.33
CA ASP A 309 12.97 -9.88 13.82
C ASP A 309 14.18 -10.81 13.99
N GLY A 310 14.46 -11.59 12.94
CA GLY A 310 15.58 -12.54 12.91
C GLY A 310 15.37 -13.88 13.63
N LYS A 311 14.32 -14.04 14.43
CA LYS A 311 14.01 -15.30 15.15
C LYS A 311 13.01 -16.15 14.36
N ARG A 312 13.38 -17.38 14.03
CA ARG A 312 12.50 -18.32 13.31
C ARG A 312 11.47 -18.93 14.26
N LEU A 313 10.24 -19.07 13.78
CA LEU A 313 9.18 -19.70 14.55
C LEU A 313 9.17 -21.22 14.36
N GLU A 314 8.84 -21.93 15.42
CA GLU A 314 8.61 -23.37 15.44
C GLU A 314 7.19 -23.67 15.94
N PHE A 315 6.62 -24.76 15.46
CA PHE A 315 5.27 -25.20 15.85
C PHE A 315 5.28 -26.67 16.27
N ASN A 316 5.00 -26.92 17.54
CA ASN A 316 5.05 -28.25 18.17
C ASN A 316 3.65 -28.89 18.34
N GLY A 317 2.59 -28.23 17.85
CA GLY A 317 1.22 -28.73 17.97
C GLY A 317 0.99 -30.07 17.25
N THR A 318 0.15 -30.91 17.87
CA THR A 318 -0.23 -32.24 17.34
C THR A 318 -1.70 -32.27 16.92
N GLY A 319 -2.01 -33.02 15.86
CA GLY A 319 -3.39 -33.19 15.40
C GLY A 319 -4.32 -33.84 16.43
N GLY A 320 -3.79 -34.73 17.27
CA GLY A 320 -4.55 -35.36 18.36
C GLY A 320 -4.98 -34.38 19.45
N SER A 321 -4.08 -33.46 19.86
CA SER A 321 -4.41 -32.37 20.79
C SER A 321 -5.52 -31.46 20.22
N LEU A 322 -5.39 -31.08 18.94
CA LEU A 322 -6.40 -30.26 18.28
C LEU A 322 -7.73 -31.00 18.08
N PHE A 323 -7.71 -32.31 17.82
CA PHE A 323 -8.92 -33.10 17.56
C PHE A 323 -9.89 -33.10 18.74
N GLY A 324 -9.39 -33.16 19.98
CA GLY A 324 -10.23 -33.06 21.17
C GLY A 324 -11.01 -31.74 21.24
N HIS A 325 -10.31 -30.61 21.04
CA HIS A 325 -10.95 -29.29 20.95
C HIS A 325 -11.90 -29.20 19.75
N TRP A 326 -11.53 -29.76 18.61
CA TRP A 326 -12.31 -29.74 17.39
C TRP A 326 -13.70 -30.38 17.59
N ILE A 327 -13.76 -31.57 18.17
CA ILE A 327 -15.04 -32.26 18.44
C ILE A 327 -15.93 -31.44 19.39
N ILE A 328 -15.35 -30.85 20.43
CA ILE A 328 -16.09 -29.99 21.37
C ILE A 328 -16.67 -28.78 20.64
N TRP A 329 -15.88 -28.13 19.79
CA TRP A 329 -16.31 -26.95 19.04
C TRP A 329 -17.38 -27.28 18.00
N GLU A 330 -17.30 -28.43 17.33
CA GLU A 330 -18.33 -28.90 16.40
C GLU A 330 -19.64 -29.21 17.11
N ILE A 331 -19.61 -29.92 18.25
CA ILE A 331 -20.80 -30.21 19.05
C ILE A 331 -21.45 -28.91 19.55
N LEU A 332 -20.66 -27.99 20.09
CA LEU A 332 -21.16 -26.68 20.54
C LEU A 332 -21.74 -25.88 19.38
N SER A 333 -21.12 -25.92 18.20
CA SER A 333 -21.64 -25.27 17.00
C SER A 333 -22.98 -25.88 16.57
N ILE A 334 -23.13 -27.19 16.59
CA ILE A 334 -24.41 -27.85 16.26
C ILE A 334 -25.51 -27.46 17.27
N ILE A 335 -25.24 -27.55 18.57
CA ILE A 335 -26.20 -27.24 19.64
C ILE A 335 -26.65 -25.78 19.59
N THR A 336 -25.74 -24.87 19.24
CA THR A 336 -26.03 -23.43 19.14
C THR A 336 -26.50 -23.00 17.75
N CYS A 337 -26.86 -23.94 16.87
CA CYS A 337 -27.27 -23.68 15.48
C CYS A 337 -26.26 -22.80 14.71
N GLY A 338 -24.97 -23.03 14.93
CA GLY A 338 -23.85 -22.37 14.26
C GLY A 338 -23.33 -21.11 14.96
N ILE A 339 -24.01 -20.59 16.00
CA ILE A 339 -23.58 -19.36 16.69
C ILE A 339 -22.20 -19.53 17.33
N TYR A 340 -21.87 -20.71 17.85
CA TYR A 340 -20.57 -20.95 18.46
C TYR A 340 -19.40 -20.90 17.45
N SER A 341 -19.65 -21.09 16.15
CA SER A 341 -18.61 -21.04 15.10
C SER A 341 -17.87 -19.70 15.06
N PHE A 342 -18.50 -18.59 15.50
CA PHE A 342 -17.87 -17.29 15.64
C PHE A 342 -16.73 -17.27 16.67
N PHE A 343 -16.82 -18.10 17.69
CA PHE A 343 -15.82 -18.20 18.76
C PHE A 343 -14.69 -19.17 18.41
N VAL A 344 -14.94 -20.12 17.51
CA VAL A 344 -13.97 -21.15 17.10
C VAL A 344 -12.71 -20.53 16.51
N HIS A 345 -12.83 -19.44 15.74
CA HIS A 345 -11.64 -18.78 15.17
C HIS A 345 -10.66 -18.31 16.25
N VAL A 346 -11.15 -17.61 17.27
CA VAL A 346 -10.31 -17.11 18.37
C VAL A 346 -9.82 -18.26 19.25
N ALA A 347 -10.64 -19.28 19.49
CA ALA A 347 -10.22 -20.46 20.25
C ALA A 347 -9.10 -21.24 19.54
N LEU A 348 -9.19 -21.41 18.22
CA LEU A 348 -8.14 -21.99 17.38
C LEU A 348 -6.87 -21.15 17.39
N LYS A 349 -6.99 -19.82 17.38
CA LYS A 349 -5.84 -18.92 17.48
C LYS A 349 -5.12 -19.00 18.82
N LYS A 350 -5.86 -19.07 19.93
CA LYS A 350 -5.27 -19.30 21.26
C LYS A 350 -4.48 -20.60 21.29
N TRP A 351 -5.10 -21.68 20.82
CA TRP A 351 -4.44 -22.98 20.72
C TRP A 351 -3.23 -22.97 19.77
N GLU A 352 -3.32 -22.29 18.62
CA GLU A 352 -2.20 -22.12 17.66
C GLU A 352 -1.00 -21.45 18.34
N MET A 353 -1.23 -20.38 19.13
CA MET A 353 -0.17 -19.62 19.77
C MET A 353 0.46 -20.35 20.95
N GLU A 354 -0.32 -21.09 21.75
CA GLU A 354 0.18 -21.95 22.83
C GLU A 354 1.17 -23.02 22.34
N HIS A 355 1.09 -23.38 21.05
CA HIS A 355 1.97 -24.36 20.41
C HIS A 355 2.98 -23.72 19.43
N THR A 356 3.16 -22.39 19.49
CA THR A 356 4.13 -21.64 18.70
C THR A 356 5.23 -21.11 19.60
N THR A 357 6.49 -21.42 19.30
CA THR A 357 7.68 -20.97 20.05
C THR A 357 8.71 -20.38 19.09
N TYR A 358 9.70 -19.65 19.64
CA TYR A 358 10.92 -19.36 18.87
C TYR A 358 11.78 -20.62 18.82
N GLN A 359 12.47 -20.84 17.69
CA GLN A 359 13.37 -21.99 17.52
C GLN A 359 14.47 -22.00 18.60
N ASP A 360 14.95 -20.83 19.01
CA ASP A 360 16.01 -20.69 20.01
C ASP A 360 15.47 -20.72 21.47
N GLN A 361 14.16 -20.63 21.66
CA GLN A 361 13.51 -20.58 22.98
C GLN A 361 12.24 -21.44 23.00
N THR A 362 12.39 -22.72 23.38
CA THR A 362 11.29 -23.69 23.42
C THR A 362 10.44 -23.63 24.70
N VAL A 363 10.87 -22.84 25.70
CA VAL A 363 10.24 -22.80 27.03
C VAL A 363 9.10 -21.79 27.11
N CYS A 364 9.16 -20.71 26.32
CA CYS A 364 8.18 -19.63 26.34
C CYS A 364 7.28 -19.72 25.09
N ALA A 365 6.14 -20.41 25.23
CA ALA A 365 5.13 -20.46 24.18
C ALA A 365 4.48 -19.10 23.94
N GLY A 366 3.92 -18.92 22.75
CA GLY A 366 3.11 -17.77 22.42
C GLY A 366 1.79 -17.75 23.18
N SER A 367 1.21 -16.56 23.28
CA SER A 367 -0.12 -16.36 23.85
C SER A 367 -0.94 -15.45 22.95
N PHE A 368 -2.27 -15.62 23.01
CA PHE A 368 -3.21 -14.77 22.29
C PHE A 368 -4.29 -14.26 23.25
N ASP A 369 -4.28 -12.96 23.55
CA ASP A 369 -5.20 -12.33 24.50
C ASP A 369 -6.43 -11.68 23.83
N GLY A 370 -6.61 -11.89 22.52
CA GLY A 370 -7.71 -11.34 21.76
C GLY A 370 -9.09 -11.83 22.20
N ASN A 371 -10.06 -10.92 22.17
CA ASN A 371 -11.46 -11.17 22.54
C ASN A 371 -12.32 -11.53 21.30
N SER A 372 -13.10 -12.61 21.41
CA SER A 372 -14.05 -13.07 20.37
C SER A 372 -15.08 -12.03 19.97
N PHE A 373 -15.58 -11.20 20.89
CA PHE A 373 -16.55 -10.15 20.55
C PHE A 373 -15.94 -9.02 19.73
N GLN A 374 -14.67 -8.70 19.96
CA GLN A 374 -13.96 -7.73 19.14
C GLN A 374 -13.77 -8.29 17.73
N TYR A 375 -13.29 -9.54 17.61
CA TYR A 375 -13.16 -10.21 16.31
C TYR A 375 -14.49 -10.24 15.54
N PHE A 376 -15.60 -10.58 16.21
CA PHE A 376 -16.93 -10.54 15.62
C PHE A 376 -17.31 -9.14 15.12
N GLY A 377 -17.03 -8.09 15.91
CA GLY A 377 -17.24 -6.70 15.50
C GLY A 377 -16.45 -6.32 14.24
N TYR A 378 -15.17 -6.71 14.16
CA TYR A 378 -14.34 -6.52 12.97
C TYR A 378 -14.87 -7.32 11.76
N GLY A 379 -15.33 -8.55 11.98
CA GLY A 379 -15.94 -9.39 10.95
C GLY A 379 -17.23 -8.78 10.37
N LEU A 380 -18.09 -8.21 11.23
CA LEU A 380 -19.31 -7.52 10.81
C LEU A 380 -18.97 -6.24 10.02
N LEU A 381 -17.99 -5.46 10.48
CA LEU A 381 -17.50 -4.29 9.78
C LEU A 381 -16.89 -4.66 8.41
N GLN A 382 -16.09 -5.73 8.37
CA GLN A 382 -15.53 -6.26 7.14
C GLN A 382 -16.64 -6.64 6.15
N LEU A 383 -17.66 -7.37 6.61
CA LEU A 383 -18.80 -7.75 5.78
C LEU A 383 -19.52 -6.52 5.23
N LEU A 384 -19.85 -5.55 6.08
CA LEU A 384 -20.52 -4.31 5.70
C LEU A 384 -19.73 -3.56 4.63
N LEU A 385 -18.43 -3.33 4.87
CA LEU A 385 -17.57 -2.58 3.95
C LEU A 385 -17.38 -3.32 2.62
N LEU A 386 -17.19 -4.64 2.64
CA LEU A 386 -17.09 -5.43 1.42
C LEU A 386 -18.37 -5.39 0.59
N VAL A 387 -19.55 -5.46 1.22
CA VAL A 387 -20.84 -5.40 0.53
C VAL A 387 -21.05 -4.01 -0.08
N ILE A 388 -20.84 -2.94 0.69
CA ILE A 388 -21.05 -1.56 0.22
C ILE A 388 -20.10 -1.20 -0.93
N THR A 389 -18.86 -1.68 -0.87
CA THR A 389 -17.81 -1.36 -1.85
C THR A 389 -17.64 -2.41 -2.94
N CYS A 390 -18.52 -3.42 -3.01
CA CYS A 390 -18.42 -4.54 -3.95
C CYS A 390 -17.03 -5.23 -3.94
N GLY A 391 -16.45 -5.40 -2.75
CA GLY A 391 -15.16 -6.07 -2.55
C GLY A 391 -13.93 -5.16 -2.64
N LEU A 392 -14.09 -3.89 -3.05
CA LEU A 392 -12.95 -2.96 -3.17
C LEU A 392 -12.29 -2.67 -1.81
N ALA A 393 -13.06 -2.69 -0.71
CA ALA A 393 -12.53 -2.47 0.65
C ALA A 393 -11.72 -3.65 1.22
N ALA A 394 -11.56 -4.76 0.50
CA ALA A 394 -10.87 -5.96 0.99
C ALA A 394 -9.49 -5.67 1.63
N PRO A 395 -8.54 -4.97 0.98
CA PRO A 395 -7.23 -4.74 1.59
C PRO A 395 -7.29 -3.87 2.85
N TRP A 396 -8.22 -2.93 2.95
CA TRP A 396 -8.42 -2.13 4.17
C TRP A 396 -8.97 -2.98 5.32
N THR A 397 -9.99 -3.80 5.07
CA THR A 397 -10.55 -4.67 6.10
C THR A 397 -9.56 -5.74 6.57
N ILE A 398 -8.78 -6.32 5.65
CA ILE A 398 -7.73 -7.29 5.97
C ILE A 398 -6.64 -6.64 6.82
N THR A 399 -6.15 -5.44 6.44
CA THR A 399 -5.15 -4.74 7.25
C THR A 399 -5.66 -4.36 8.63
N MET A 400 -6.93 -3.97 8.78
CA MET A 400 -7.52 -3.72 10.10
C MET A 400 -7.53 -4.98 10.97
N ILE A 401 -7.94 -6.13 10.41
CA ILE A 401 -7.93 -7.41 11.14
C ILE A 401 -6.51 -7.83 11.47
N GLN A 402 -5.55 -7.71 10.55
CA GLN A 402 -4.14 -8.03 10.80
C GLN A 402 -3.52 -7.15 11.90
N LYS A 403 -3.83 -5.85 11.92
CA LYS A 403 -3.42 -4.95 13.01
C LYS A 403 -3.97 -5.41 14.36
N TRP A 404 -5.25 -5.80 14.39
CA TRP A 404 -5.87 -6.31 15.60
C TRP A 404 -5.28 -7.66 16.04
N GLU A 405 -5.09 -8.60 15.11
CA GLU A 405 -4.51 -9.93 15.39
C GLU A 405 -3.10 -9.82 15.95
N MET A 406 -2.20 -9.07 15.30
CA MET A 406 -0.81 -8.98 15.75
C MET A 406 -0.69 -8.31 17.11
N LYS A 407 -1.44 -7.22 17.35
CA LYS A 407 -1.46 -6.52 18.66
C LYS A 407 -1.83 -7.44 19.83
N HIS A 408 -2.69 -8.42 19.59
CA HIS A 408 -3.13 -9.39 20.61
C HIS A 408 -2.35 -10.71 20.56
N THR A 409 -1.26 -10.77 19.80
CA THR A 409 -0.38 -11.93 19.69
C THR A 409 0.93 -11.62 20.39
N SER A 410 1.34 -12.49 21.32
CA SER A 410 2.69 -12.52 21.86
C SER A 410 3.36 -13.85 21.56
N ILE A 411 4.67 -13.84 21.35
CA ILE A 411 5.50 -15.04 21.21
C ILE A 411 6.54 -14.98 22.33
N GLY A 412 6.40 -15.85 23.33
CA GLY A 412 7.13 -15.69 24.58
C GLY A 412 6.80 -14.35 25.26
N ALA A 413 7.83 -13.53 25.52
CA ALA A 413 7.67 -12.20 26.10
C ALA A 413 7.41 -11.08 25.06
N ASP A 414 7.63 -11.38 23.77
CA ASP A 414 7.64 -10.40 22.69
C ASP A 414 6.21 -10.22 22.14
N ARG A 415 5.63 -9.00 22.23
CA ARG A 415 4.35 -8.68 21.56
C ARG A 415 4.59 -8.31 20.11
N LEU A 416 3.66 -8.67 19.23
CA LEU A 416 3.77 -8.35 17.81
C LEU A 416 3.01 -7.06 17.46
N LYS A 417 3.52 -6.35 16.45
CA LYS A 417 2.90 -5.17 15.88
C LYS A 417 2.95 -5.25 14.35
N TYR A 418 1.85 -4.86 13.71
CA TYR A 418 1.75 -4.81 12.25
C TYR A 418 1.66 -3.37 11.74
N GLU A 419 2.63 -2.97 10.94
CA GLU A 419 2.76 -1.59 10.42
C GLU A 419 2.44 -1.47 8.93
N GLY A 420 1.96 -2.55 8.31
CA GLY A 420 1.63 -2.56 6.88
C GLY A 420 0.48 -1.60 6.50
N SER A 421 0.58 -1.06 5.29
CA SER A 421 -0.40 -0.12 4.74
C SER A 421 -1.45 -0.83 3.87
N ALA A 422 -2.71 -0.35 3.95
CA ALA A 422 -3.78 -0.89 3.11
C ALA A 422 -3.52 -0.68 1.62
N LEU A 423 -2.88 0.44 1.25
CA LEU A 423 -2.51 0.75 -0.14
C LEU A 423 -1.42 -0.22 -0.66
N GLY A 424 -0.44 -0.57 0.18
CA GLY A 424 0.57 -1.56 -0.18
C GLY A 424 -0.03 -2.96 -0.36
N LEU A 425 -0.98 -3.33 0.49
CA LEU A 425 -1.70 -4.60 0.39
C LEU A 425 -2.65 -4.63 -0.83
N LEU A 426 -3.25 -3.50 -1.22
CA LEU A 426 -4.06 -3.34 -2.43
C LEU A 426 -3.25 -3.68 -3.69
N GLY A 427 -2.02 -3.19 -3.80
CA GLY A 427 -1.14 -3.51 -4.94
C GLY A 427 -0.88 -5.01 -5.10
N GLN A 428 -0.67 -5.72 -3.97
CA GLN A 428 -0.53 -7.18 -3.99
C GLN A 428 -1.84 -7.87 -4.39
N TYR A 429 -2.97 -7.38 -3.87
CA TYR A 429 -4.30 -7.92 -4.12
C TYR A 429 -4.69 -7.84 -5.60
N ILE A 430 -4.40 -6.70 -6.26
CA ILE A 430 -4.66 -6.51 -7.70
C ILE A 430 -3.86 -7.53 -8.54
N ILE A 431 -2.57 -7.72 -8.23
CA ILE A 431 -1.72 -8.69 -8.94
C ILE A 431 -2.28 -10.11 -8.77
N ILE A 432 -2.63 -10.49 -7.54
CA ILE A 432 -3.20 -11.81 -7.24
C ILE A 432 -4.53 -11.99 -7.97
N PHE A 433 -5.38 -10.96 -8.00
CA PHE A 433 -6.66 -11.00 -8.68
C PHE A 433 -6.49 -11.21 -10.20
N ILE A 434 -5.64 -10.40 -10.85
CA ILE A 434 -5.37 -10.51 -12.29
C ILE A 434 -4.81 -11.90 -12.63
N LEU A 435 -3.79 -12.35 -11.91
CA LEU A 435 -3.18 -13.66 -12.14
C LEU A 435 -4.14 -14.82 -11.85
N SER A 436 -4.98 -14.70 -10.82
CA SER A 436 -6.00 -15.71 -10.53
C SER A 436 -7.07 -15.77 -11.61
N VAL A 437 -7.49 -14.62 -12.16
CA VAL A 437 -8.46 -14.59 -13.28
C VAL A 437 -7.86 -15.23 -14.53
N ILE A 438 -6.63 -14.88 -14.89
CA ILE A 438 -5.93 -15.45 -16.07
C ILE A 438 -5.73 -16.96 -15.93
N THR A 439 -5.41 -17.42 -14.71
CA THR A 439 -5.11 -18.84 -14.43
C THR A 439 -6.32 -19.63 -13.94
N CYS A 440 -7.53 -19.09 -14.01
CA CYS A 440 -8.77 -19.71 -13.50
C CYS A 440 -8.63 -20.22 -12.05
N GLY A 441 -7.93 -19.48 -11.18
CA GLY A 441 -7.76 -19.77 -9.77
C GLY A 441 -6.55 -20.64 -9.41
N ILE A 442 -5.83 -21.18 -10.39
CA ILE A 442 -4.62 -22.02 -10.14
C ILE A 442 -3.55 -21.22 -9.38
N TYR A 443 -3.46 -19.90 -9.58
CA TYR A 443 -2.50 -19.03 -8.90
C TYR A 443 -2.76 -18.83 -7.38
N SER A 444 -3.91 -19.25 -6.84
CA SER A 444 -4.31 -18.99 -5.44
C SER A 444 -3.25 -19.33 -4.36
N PRO A 445 -2.53 -20.47 -4.42
CA PRO A 445 -1.48 -20.79 -3.44
C PRO A 445 -0.29 -19.82 -3.50
N TRP A 446 0.14 -19.43 -4.70
CA TRP A 446 1.21 -18.43 -4.87
C TRP A 446 0.75 -17.05 -4.41
N GLY A 447 -0.51 -16.71 -4.65
CA GLY A 447 -1.12 -15.49 -4.12
C GLY A 447 -1.12 -15.45 -2.59
N THR A 448 -1.46 -16.57 -1.94
CA THR A 448 -1.41 -16.70 -0.48
C THR A 448 0.01 -16.51 0.07
N VAL A 449 1.01 -17.13 -0.57
CA VAL A 449 2.42 -16.96 -0.21
C VAL A 449 2.86 -15.51 -0.39
N ARG A 450 2.48 -14.87 -1.49
CA ARG A 450 2.81 -13.48 -1.78
C ARG A 450 2.20 -12.53 -0.74
N LEU A 451 0.96 -12.79 -0.32
CA LEU A 451 0.31 -12.02 0.73
C LEU A 451 0.99 -12.22 2.09
N ASN A 452 1.33 -13.46 2.46
CA ASN A 452 2.08 -13.75 3.68
C ASN A 452 3.45 -13.06 3.69
N LYS A 453 4.17 -13.06 2.57
CA LYS A 453 5.44 -12.31 2.44
C LYS A 453 5.27 -10.84 2.77
N TYR A 454 4.22 -10.22 2.26
CA TYR A 454 3.93 -8.81 2.56
C TYR A 454 3.52 -8.60 4.03
N ILE A 455 2.69 -9.48 4.60
CA ILE A 455 2.24 -9.34 6.00
C ILE A 455 3.42 -9.47 6.96
N TYR A 456 4.20 -10.54 6.84
CA TYR A 456 5.30 -10.81 7.77
C TYR A 456 6.45 -9.81 7.60
N SER A 457 6.69 -9.27 6.40
CA SER A 457 7.71 -8.21 6.21
C SER A 457 7.35 -6.87 6.85
N HIS A 458 6.13 -6.70 7.34
CA HIS A 458 5.68 -5.50 8.07
C HIS A 458 5.19 -5.87 9.47
N THR A 459 5.59 -7.03 9.99
CA THR A 459 5.28 -7.48 11.35
C THR A 459 6.57 -7.48 12.15
N HIS A 460 6.59 -6.76 13.27
CA HIS A 460 7.77 -6.61 14.13
C HIS A 460 7.39 -6.84 15.59
N VAL A 461 8.39 -7.01 16.46
CA VAL A 461 8.20 -7.00 17.90
C VAL A 461 7.98 -5.54 18.36
N ASP A 462 6.97 -5.33 19.22
CA ASP A 462 6.68 -4.04 19.86
C ASP A 462 7.69 -3.86 21.01
N CYS A 463 8.76 -3.09 20.74
CA CYS A 463 9.87 -2.83 21.66
C CYS A 463 9.53 -1.83 22.78
#